data_AF-A0A7S0Q6V6-F1
#
_entry.id   AF-A0A7S0Q6V6-F1
#
_cell.length_a   1.000
_cell.length_b   1.000
_cell.length_c   1.000
_cell.angle_alpha   90.00
_cell.angle_beta   90.00
_cell.angle_gamma   90.00
#
_symmetry.space_group_name_H-M   'P 1'
#
loop_
_entity.id
_entity.type
_entity.pdbx_description
1 polymer ?
#
loop_
_entity_poly.entity_id
_entity_poly.type
_entity_poly.pdbx_seq_one_letter_code
_entity_poly.pdbx_strand_id
1 'polypeptide(L)'
;PAEAARLRPDELQLSLNAARAAVDVGAHEEAIYRLNRLAECAAITDEQVAAVLAQTVVKAGKSKPSDTHQQSSNQRLLLKVRSLLQLYCSLEKNTLDHWNNALYFERACGTKAEVLVCLEGRLAAIRLSSGWRVEAQKLAELSEAAAQLVEARLEAEAVTHKEMLETAATVDALLHAASEHLGATEACEELRMLKTRLARHIDDEY
;
A
#
# COMPACT_ATOMS: atom_id res chain seq x y z
N PRO A 1 -17.93 21.74 6.40
CA PRO A 1 -16.46 21.71 6.17
C PRO A 1 -16.03 22.56 4.96
N ALA A 2 -16.68 22.41 3.80
CA ALA A 2 -16.33 23.15 2.58
C ALA A 2 -16.48 24.69 2.73
N GLU A 3 -17.57 25.15 3.35
CA GLU A 3 -17.80 26.58 3.60
C GLU A 3 -16.83 27.16 4.64
N ALA A 4 -16.48 26.38 5.67
CA ALA A 4 -15.46 26.77 6.65
C ALA A 4 -14.06 26.88 6.03
N ALA A 5 -13.69 25.98 5.12
CA ALA A 5 -12.42 26.03 4.38
C ALA A 5 -12.38 27.23 3.41
N ARG A 6 -13.52 27.62 2.82
CA ARG A 6 -13.61 28.83 2.00
C ARG A 6 -13.37 30.11 2.82
N LEU A 7 -13.90 30.16 4.04
CA LEU A 7 -13.79 31.32 4.92
C LEU A 7 -12.42 31.44 5.60
N ARG A 8 -11.69 30.32 5.73
CA ARG A 8 -10.34 30.27 6.34
C ARG A 8 -9.40 29.47 5.44
N PRO A 9 -8.98 30.05 4.29
CA PRO A 9 -8.15 29.34 3.30
C PRO A 9 -6.75 28.99 3.83
N ASP A 10 -6.26 29.75 4.81
CA ASP A 10 -4.96 29.54 5.45
C ASP A 10 -4.97 28.38 6.45
N GLU A 11 -6.16 27.92 6.87
CA GLU A 11 -6.30 26.72 7.69
C GLU A 11 -6.27 25.46 6.81
N LEU A 12 -5.05 25.09 6.45
CA LEU A 12 -4.74 23.97 5.56
C LEU A 12 -5.41 22.64 5.97
N GLN A 13 -5.53 22.37 7.27
CA GLN A 13 -6.23 21.18 7.78
C GLN A 13 -7.74 21.19 7.47
N LEU A 14 -8.39 22.37 7.50
CA LEU A 14 -9.80 22.49 7.11
C LEU A 14 -9.98 22.21 5.61
N SER A 15 -9.03 22.66 4.80
CA SER A 15 -9.01 22.39 3.36
C SER A 15 -8.83 20.89 3.06
N LEU A 16 -7.95 20.19 3.80
CA LEU A 16 -7.81 18.73 3.70
C LEU A 16 -9.09 18.00 4.13
N ASN A 17 -9.72 18.41 5.23
CA ASN A 17 -10.98 17.84 5.69
C ASN A 17 -12.14 18.09 4.70
N ALA A 18 -12.15 19.25 4.04
CA ALA A 18 -13.11 19.54 2.97
C ALA A 18 -12.89 18.65 1.74
N ALA A 19 -11.63 18.37 1.37
CA ALA A 19 -11.32 17.42 0.31
C ALA A 19 -11.78 16.00 0.68
N ARG A 20 -11.51 15.53 1.90
CA ARG A 20 -12.00 14.22 2.39
C ARG A 20 -13.52 14.12 2.32
N ALA A 21 -14.23 15.15 2.80
CA ALA A 21 -15.69 15.19 2.72
C ALA A 21 -16.20 15.14 1.27
N ALA A 22 -15.49 15.76 0.32
CA ALA A 22 -15.82 15.67 -1.11
C ALA A 22 -15.63 14.24 -1.64
N VAL A 23 -14.61 13.50 -1.19
CA VAL A 23 -14.44 12.07 -1.51
C VAL A 23 -15.61 11.24 -1.00
N ASP A 24 -16.06 11.49 0.23
CA ASP A 24 -17.11 10.69 0.89
C ASP A 24 -18.48 10.86 0.22
N VAL A 25 -18.77 12.05 -0.32
CA VAL A 25 -20.02 12.32 -1.06
C VAL A 25 -19.91 12.02 -2.57
N GLY A 26 -18.80 11.45 -3.03
CA GLY A 26 -18.60 11.08 -4.43
C GLY A 26 -18.23 12.25 -5.37
N ALA A 27 -17.94 13.43 -4.84
CA ALA A 27 -17.50 14.60 -5.60
C ALA A 27 -15.98 14.52 -5.89
N HIS A 28 -15.56 13.51 -6.66
CA HIS A 28 -14.15 13.17 -6.85
C HIS A 28 -13.34 14.24 -7.60
N GLU A 29 -13.92 14.89 -8.62
CA GLU A 29 -13.24 15.97 -9.35
C GLU A 29 -12.93 17.17 -8.43
N GLU A 30 -13.89 17.53 -7.59
CA GLU A 30 -13.74 18.60 -6.60
C GLU A 30 -12.69 18.23 -5.53
N ALA A 31 -12.68 16.98 -5.08
CA ALA A 31 -11.65 16.49 -4.17
C ALA A 31 -10.25 16.57 -4.82
N ILE A 32 -10.09 16.13 -6.07
CA ILE A 32 -8.84 16.19 -6.82
C ILE A 32 -8.37 17.64 -7.00
N TYR A 33 -9.28 18.55 -7.38
CA TYR A 33 -8.96 19.98 -7.52
C TYR A 33 -8.42 20.56 -6.20
N ARG A 34 -9.12 20.31 -5.09
CA ARG A 34 -8.71 20.79 -3.76
C ARG A 34 -7.37 20.21 -3.33
N LEU A 35 -7.15 18.92 -3.53
CA LEU A 35 -5.92 18.23 -3.14
C LEU A 35 -4.71 18.68 -3.96
N ASN A 36 -4.87 18.92 -5.27
CA ASN A 36 -3.79 19.48 -6.10
C ASN A 36 -3.37 20.87 -5.61
N ARG A 37 -4.33 21.72 -5.27
CA ARG A 37 -4.04 23.05 -4.69
C ARG A 37 -3.35 22.95 -3.33
N LEU A 38 -3.72 21.96 -2.52
CA LEU A 38 -3.05 21.69 -1.25
C LEU A 38 -1.61 21.20 -1.43
N ALA A 39 -1.35 20.36 -2.43
CA ALA A 39 0.00 19.89 -2.76
C ALA A 39 0.93 21.02 -3.26
N GLU A 40 0.39 22.15 -3.70
CA GLU A 40 1.18 23.35 -4.02
C GLU A 40 1.57 24.16 -2.77
N CYS A 41 0.99 23.85 -1.61
CA CYS A 41 1.22 24.54 -0.34
C CYS A 41 2.12 23.70 0.58
N ALA A 42 3.39 24.09 0.75
CA ALA A 42 4.43 23.36 1.50
C ALA A 42 4.19 23.18 3.03
N ALA A 43 3.00 23.47 3.55
CA ALA A 43 2.69 23.47 4.98
C ALA A 43 1.70 22.36 5.42
N ILE A 44 1.11 21.58 4.51
CA ILE A 44 0.54 20.26 4.84
C ILE A 44 1.62 19.23 4.61
N THR A 45 1.71 18.22 5.48
CA THR A 45 2.54 17.04 5.19
C THR A 45 2.05 16.43 3.89
N ASP A 46 2.90 16.57 2.90
CA ASP A 46 2.74 16.26 1.49
C ASP A 46 2.26 14.78 1.28
N GLU A 47 2.54 13.93 2.27
CA GLU A 47 2.04 12.57 2.45
C GLU A 47 0.51 12.45 2.63
N GLN A 48 -0.11 13.22 3.55
CA GLN A 48 -1.54 13.12 3.83
C GLN A 48 -2.37 13.50 2.60
N VAL A 49 -1.86 14.46 1.82
CA VAL A 49 -2.45 14.85 0.54
C VAL A 49 -2.33 13.71 -0.46
N ALA A 50 -1.16 13.07 -0.56
CA ALA A 50 -0.95 11.92 -1.44
C ALA A 50 -1.84 10.72 -1.09
N ALA A 51 -2.02 10.41 0.20
CA ALA A 51 -2.90 9.34 0.66
C ALA A 51 -4.37 9.60 0.30
N VAL A 52 -4.87 10.81 0.53
CA VAL A 52 -6.26 11.17 0.17
C VAL A 52 -6.44 11.22 -1.35
N LEU A 53 -5.44 11.70 -2.10
CA LEU A 53 -5.44 11.64 -3.57
C LEU A 53 -5.52 10.20 -4.07
N ALA A 54 -4.73 9.29 -3.51
CA ALA A 54 -4.75 7.88 -3.87
C ALA A 54 -6.14 7.26 -3.66
N GLN A 55 -6.76 7.49 -2.50
CA GLN A 55 -8.11 7.03 -2.23
C GLN A 55 -9.14 7.62 -3.19
N THR A 56 -9.02 8.91 -3.50
CA THR A 56 -9.93 9.62 -4.41
C THR A 56 -9.85 9.03 -5.81
N VAL A 57 -8.64 8.80 -6.32
CA VAL A 57 -8.41 8.29 -7.68
C VAL A 57 -8.88 6.85 -7.80
N VAL A 58 -8.62 6.00 -6.80
CA VAL A 58 -9.11 4.62 -6.78
C VAL A 58 -10.64 4.58 -6.78
N LYS A 59 -11.30 5.42 -5.99
CA LYS A 59 -12.77 5.52 -5.96
C LYS A 59 -13.33 6.05 -7.29
N ALA A 60 -12.71 7.08 -7.86
CA ALA A 60 -13.11 7.66 -9.15
C ALA A 60 -12.90 6.71 -10.34
N GLY A 61 -11.87 5.87 -10.32
CA GLY A 61 -11.61 4.87 -11.36
C GLY A 61 -12.61 3.71 -11.37
N LYS A 62 -13.27 3.43 -10.24
CA LYS A 62 -14.35 2.42 -10.15
C LYS A 62 -15.65 2.90 -10.77
N SER A 63 -15.89 4.21 -10.84
CA SER A 63 -16.96 4.79 -11.65
C SER A 63 -16.56 4.75 -13.13
N LYS A 64 -17.33 4.04 -13.96
CA LYS A 64 -17.05 3.90 -15.40
C LYS A 64 -16.90 5.30 -16.05
N PRO A 65 -15.77 5.59 -16.72
CA PRO A 65 -15.64 6.85 -17.44
C PRO A 65 -16.60 6.86 -18.64
N SER A 66 -17.40 7.93 -18.76
CA SER A 66 -18.33 8.10 -19.89
C SER A 66 -17.65 8.57 -21.17
N ASP A 67 -16.46 9.20 -21.06
CA ASP A 67 -15.83 9.91 -22.18
C ASP A 67 -14.32 9.66 -22.34
N THR A 68 -13.86 9.62 -23.59
CA THR A 68 -12.45 9.37 -23.99
C THR A 68 -11.48 10.45 -23.48
N HIS A 69 -11.93 11.70 -23.34
CA HIS A 69 -11.11 12.78 -22.76
C HIS A 69 -10.86 12.61 -21.26
N GLN A 70 -11.83 12.05 -20.51
CA GLN A 70 -11.68 11.72 -19.10
C GLN A 70 -10.68 10.60 -18.88
N GLN A 71 -10.53 9.67 -19.82
CA GLN A 71 -9.53 8.60 -19.73
C GLN A 71 -8.08 9.16 -19.73
N SER A 72 -7.79 10.13 -20.60
CA SER A 72 -6.45 10.73 -20.72
C SER A 72 -6.02 11.61 -19.53
N SER A 73 -6.98 12.24 -18.87
CA SER A 73 -6.74 13.05 -17.66
C SER A 73 -6.60 12.15 -16.43
N ASN A 74 -7.43 11.11 -16.32
CA ASN A 74 -7.32 10.09 -15.28
C ASN A 74 -5.98 9.35 -15.33
N GLN A 75 -5.48 9.02 -16.52
CA GLN A 75 -4.18 8.37 -16.67
C GLN A 75 -3.01 9.25 -16.19
N ARG A 76 -3.04 10.55 -16.49
CA ARG A 76 -2.02 11.51 -15.99
C ARG A 76 -2.07 11.64 -14.47
N LEU A 77 -3.27 11.65 -13.90
CA LEU A 77 -3.46 11.72 -12.45
C LEU A 77 -2.96 10.45 -11.75
N LEU A 78 -3.23 9.26 -12.31
CA LEU A 78 -2.71 7.99 -11.82
C LEU A 78 -1.17 8.00 -11.73
N LEU A 79 -0.50 8.45 -12.80
CA LEU A 79 0.97 8.55 -12.83
C LEU A 79 1.50 9.53 -11.77
N LYS A 80 0.84 10.68 -11.60
CA LYS A 80 1.22 11.66 -10.58
C LYS A 80 1.07 11.07 -9.17
N VAL A 81 -0.06 10.43 -8.86
CA VAL A 81 -0.28 9.80 -7.55
C VAL A 81 0.75 8.71 -7.28
N ARG A 82 1.02 7.84 -8.27
CA ARG A 82 2.07 6.82 -8.16
C ARG A 82 3.43 7.42 -7.81
N SER A 83 3.85 8.46 -8.54
CA SER A 83 5.15 9.12 -8.27
C SER A 83 5.25 9.70 -6.86
N LEU A 84 4.15 10.26 -6.34
CA LEU A 84 4.11 10.81 -4.99
C LEU A 84 4.21 9.70 -3.94
N LEU A 85 3.44 8.63 -4.07
CA LEU A 85 3.48 7.50 -3.14
C LEU A 85 4.86 6.84 -3.13
N GLN A 86 5.48 6.64 -4.29
CA GLN A 86 6.84 6.11 -4.41
C GLN A 86 7.89 7.03 -3.78
N LEU A 87 7.75 8.35 -3.94
CA LEU A 87 8.64 9.32 -3.31
C LEU A 87 8.62 9.16 -1.78
N TYR A 88 7.44 9.13 -1.15
CA TYR A 88 7.35 8.98 0.31
C TYR A 88 7.89 7.64 0.80
N CYS A 89 7.53 6.55 0.12
CA CYS A 89 8.09 5.22 0.43
C CYS A 89 9.62 5.20 0.33
N SER A 90 10.22 5.99 -0.57
CA SER A 90 11.68 6.08 -0.71
C SER A 90 12.35 6.96 0.35
N LEU A 91 11.68 8.02 0.80
CA LEU A 91 12.19 8.96 1.80
C LEU A 91 12.11 8.37 3.22
N GLU A 92 11.00 7.72 3.56
CA GLU A 92 10.75 7.15 4.88
C GLU A 92 10.40 5.66 4.79
N LYS A 93 11.42 4.85 4.48
CA LYS A 93 11.26 3.41 4.20
C LYS A 93 10.68 2.60 5.35
N ASN A 94 10.77 3.10 6.59
CA ASN A 94 10.27 2.45 7.80
C ASN A 94 8.83 2.86 8.17
N THR A 95 8.23 3.83 7.47
CA THR A 95 6.86 4.28 7.75
C THR A 95 5.85 3.33 7.09
N LEU A 96 5.20 2.50 7.91
CA LEU A 96 4.28 1.47 7.43
C LEU A 96 3.08 2.04 6.65
N ASP A 97 2.57 3.20 7.07
CA ASP A 97 1.42 3.85 6.43
C ASP A 97 1.70 4.26 4.98
N HIS A 98 2.94 4.64 4.65
CA HIS A 98 3.33 4.97 3.27
C HIS A 98 3.16 3.75 2.36
N TRP A 99 3.69 2.61 2.79
CA TRP A 99 3.59 1.35 2.05
C TRP A 99 2.17 0.81 1.99
N ASN A 100 1.36 0.98 3.05
CA ASN A 100 -0.06 0.59 3.04
C ASN A 100 -0.86 1.42 2.02
N ASN A 101 -0.62 2.74 1.95
CA ASN A 101 -1.27 3.62 0.97
C ASN A 101 -0.83 3.30 -0.47
N ALA A 102 0.47 3.05 -0.68
CA ALA A 102 1.00 2.62 -1.98
C ALA A 102 0.41 1.28 -2.41
N LEU A 103 0.38 0.28 -1.52
CA LEU A 103 -0.19 -1.04 -1.79
C LEU A 103 -1.69 -0.97 -2.12
N TYR A 104 -2.45 -0.15 -1.38
CA TYR A 104 -3.87 0.08 -1.66
C TYR A 104 -4.08 0.62 -3.08
N PHE A 105 -3.26 1.60 -3.47
CA PHE A 105 -3.31 2.21 -4.81
C PHE A 105 -2.94 1.20 -5.91
N GLU A 106 -1.81 0.50 -5.77
CA GLU A 106 -1.34 -0.43 -6.80
C GLU A 106 -2.23 -1.68 -6.93
N ARG A 107 -2.87 -2.15 -5.85
CA ARG A 107 -3.88 -3.22 -5.94
C ARG A 107 -5.08 -2.83 -6.81
N ALA A 108 -5.42 -1.55 -6.86
CA ALA A 108 -6.56 -1.06 -7.61
C ALA A 108 -6.20 -0.63 -9.03
N CYS A 109 -4.99 -0.11 -9.25
CA CYS A 109 -4.63 0.58 -10.50
C CYS A 109 -3.27 0.16 -11.08
N GLY A 110 -2.54 -0.72 -10.39
CA GLY A 110 -1.20 -1.16 -10.74
C GLY A 110 -1.13 -2.51 -11.42
N THR A 111 0.08 -2.86 -11.82
CA THR A 111 0.46 -4.18 -12.31
C THR A 111 0.81 -5.12 -11.15
N LYS A 112 0.82 -6.43 -11.40
CA LYS A 112 1.28 -7.43 -10.41
C LYS A 112 2.69 -7.12 -9.89
N ALA A 113 3.58 -6.64 -10.77
CA ALA A 113 4.94 -6.24 -10.40
C ALA A 113 4.96 -5.04 -9.43
N GLU A 114 4.13 -4.02 -9.67
CA GLU A 114 4.02 -2.86 -8.77
C GLU A 114 3.46 -3.25 -7.39
N VAL A 115 2.52 -4.20 -7.36
CA VAL A 115 2.00 -4.78 -6.11
C VAL A 115 3.10 -5.52 -5.34
N LEU A 116 3.93 -6.31 -6.03
CA LEU A 116 5.06 -7.02 -5.40
C LEU A 116 6.05 -6.07 -4.75
N VAL A 117 6.43 -4.99 -5.45
CA VAL A 117 7.33 -3.95 -4.89
C VAL A 117 6.75 -3.34 -3.61
N CYS A 118 5.44 -3.06 -3.58
CA CYS A 118 4.78 -2.52 -2.40
C CYS A 118 4.73 -3.52 -1.23
N LEU A 119 4.48 -4.80 -1.52
CA LEU A 119 4.47 -5.86 -0.50
C LEU A 119 5.86 -6.08 0.11
N GLU A 120 6.91 -6.06 -0.71
CA GLU A 120 8.29 -6.14 -0.25
C GLU A 120 8.68 -4.95 0.62
N GLY A 121 8.33 -3.73 0.18
CA GLY A 121 8.55 -2.51 0.94
C GLY A 121 7.82 -2.52 2.28
N ARG A 122 6.54 -2.95 2.30
CA ARG A 122 5.75 -3.12 3.52
C ARG A 122 6.41 -4.11 4.48
N LEU A 123 6.82 -5.28 3.99
CA LEU A 123 7.51 -6.29 4.79
C LEU A 123 8.83 -5.75 5.38
N ALA A 124 9.61 -5.01 4.58
CA ALA A 124 10.84 -4.38 5.02
C ALA A 124 10.58 -3.31 6.10
N ALA A 125 9.54 -2.48 5.94
CA ALA A 125 9.16 -1.48 6.92
C ALA A 125 8.79 -2.10 8.28
N ILE A 126 7.99 -3.17 8.28
CA ILE A 126 7.62 -3.88 9.52
C ILE A 126 8.88 -4.48 10.18
N ARG A 127 9.82 -5.04 9.41
CA ARG A 127 11.10 -5.56 9.95
C ARG A 127 11.98 -4.48 10.57
N LEU A 128 11.93 -3.26 10.04
CA LEU A 128 12.65 -2.10 10.58
C LEU A 128 11.98 -1.53 11.83
N SER A 129 10.67 -1.74 11.99
CA SER A 129 10.00 -1.48 13.26
C SER A 129 10.52 -2.49 14.30
N SER A 130 11.21 -1.99 15.32
CA SER A 130 11.78 -2.83 16.37
C SER A 130 10.68 -3.66 17.06
N GLY A 131 10.99 -4.88 17.49
CA GLY A 131 10.10 -5.66 18.37
C GLY A 131 9.30 -6.81 17.73
N TRP A 132 9.38 -7.05 16.42
CA TRP A 132 8.61 -8.14 15.78
C TRP A 132 8.93 -9.55 16.32
N ARG A 133 10.10 -9.76 16.92
CA ARG A 133 10.48 -11.04 17.57
C ARG A 133 9.95 -11.20 18.98
N VAL A 134 9.44 -10.12 19.59
CA VAL A 134 9.09 -10.05 21.02
C VAL A 134 7.64 -9.58 21.22
N GLU A 135 7.01 -9.05 20.18
CA GLU A 135 5.62 -8.59 20.20
C GLU A 135 4.76 -9.45 19.27
N ALA A 136 3.78 -10.16 19.84
CA ALA A 136 2.90 -11.07 19.09
C ALA A 136 2.12 -10.35 17.98
N GLN A 137 1.69 -9.11 18.22
CA GLN A 137 0.99 -8.29 17.23
C GLN A 137 1.87 -7.98 16.01
N LYS A 138 3.11 -7.52 16.24
CA LYS A 138 4.05 -7.24 15.13
C LYS A 138 4.44 -8.50 14.37
N LEU A 139 4.56 -9.63 15.06
CA LEU A 139 4.76 -10.93 14.40
C LEU A 139 3.56 -11.30 13.53
N ALA A 140 2.32 -11.06 13.99
CA ALA A 140 1.12 -11.31 13.20
C ALA A 140 1.05 -10.42 11.96
N GLU A 141 1.31 -9.11 12.10
CA GLU A 141 1.37 -8.16 10.97
C GLU A 141 2.44 -8.55 9.95
N LEU A 142 3.62 -8.96 10.42
CA LEU A 142 4.71 -9.43 9.57
C LEU A 142 4.38 -10.76 8.88
N SER A 143 3.66 -11.64 9.58
CA SER A 143 3.22 -12.93 9.05
C SER A 143 2.19 -12.75 7.94
N GLU A 144 1.20 -11.87 8.16
CA GLU A 144 0.20 -11.50 7.16
C GLU A 144 0.84 -10.85 5.93
N ALA A 145 1.78 -9.92 6.12
CA ALA A 145 2.50 -9.29 5.02
C ALA A 145 3.30 -10.30 4.20
N ALA A 146 3.95 -11.26 4.85
CA ALA A 146 4.67 -12.34 4.19
C ALA A 146 3.71 -13.30 3.44
N ALA A 147 2.55 -13.62 4.02
CA ALA A 147 1.53 -14.45 3.37
C ALA A 147 1.05 -13.81 2.06
N GLN A 148 0.71 -12.51 2.12
CA GLN A 148 0.30 -11.74 0.94
C GLN A 148 1.40 -11.69 -0.14
N LEU A 149 2.68 -11.61 0.26
CA LEU A 149 3.81 -11.65 -0.68
C LEU A 149 3.95 -13.04 -1.33
N VAL A 150 3.82 -14.12 -0.57
CA VAL A 150 3.86 -15.50 -1.09
C VAL A 150 2.77 -15.70 -2.13
N GLU A 151 1.52 -15.33 -1.80
CA GLU A 151 0.39 -15.47 -2.72
C GLU A 151 0.60 -14.64 -3.99
N ALA A 152 0.99 -13.37 -3.86
CA ALA A 152 1.24 -12.51 -5.00
C ALA A 152 2.35 -13.05 -5.92
N ARG A 153 3.39 -13.69 -5.35
CA ARG A 153 4.47 -14.32 -6.12
C ARG A 153 4.01 -15.59 -6.81
N LEU A 154 3.23 -16.44 -6.14
CA LEU A 154 2.64 -17.64 -6.75
C LEU A 154 1.66 -17.32 -7.88
N GLU A 155 1.01 -16.16 -7.83
CA GLU A 155 0.09 -15.69 -8.87
C GLU A 155 0.80 -14.93 -10.02
N ALA A 156 2.05 -14.54 -9.83
CA ALA A 156 2.79 -13.76 -10.81
C ALA A 156 3.50 -14.69 -11.82
N GLU A 157 3.28 -14.42 -13.11
CA GLU A 157 3.83 -15.24 -14.21
C GLU A 157 5.34 -15.07 -14.40
N ALA A 158 5.94 -14.06 -13.78
CA ALA A 158 7.34 -13.68 -13.98
C ALA A 158 8.04 -13.42 -12.64
N VAL A 159 8.16 -14.46 -11.82
CA VAL A 159 8.98 -14.45 -10.59
C VAL A 159 10.18 -15.34 -10.82
N THR A 160 11.36 -14.87 -10.46
CA THR A 160 12.57 -15.66 -10.58
C THR A 160 12.63 -16.73 -9.48
N HIS A 161 13.24 -17.87 -9.78
CA HIS A 161 13.46 -18.91 -8.77
C HIS A 161 14.21 -18.39 -7.53
N LYS A 162 15.17 -17.46 -7.73
CA LYS A 162 15.89 -16.80 -6.64
C LYS A 162 14.95 -16.05 -5.69
N GLU A 163 14.01 -15.29 -6.25
CA GLU A 163 12.99 -14.58 -5.47
C GLU A 163 12.13 -15.58 -4.68
N MET A 164 11.70 -16.68 -5.29
CA MET A 164 10.92 -17.71 -4.59
C MET A 164 11.69 -18.30 -3.40
N LEU A 165 12.98 -18.59 -3.55
CA LEU A 165 13.85 -19.05 -2.45
C LEU A 165 14.00 -18.01 -1.33
N GLU A 166 14.19 -16.73 -1.68
CA GLU A 166 14.28 -15.64 -0.69
C GLU A 166 12.97 -15.48 0.11
N THR A 167 11.83 -15.73 -0.53
CA THR A 167 10.53 -15.76 0.14
C THR A 167 10.41 -16.95 1.08
N ALA A 168 10.82 -18.14 0.64
CA ALA A 168 10.81 -19.33 1.48
C ALA A 168 11.66 -19.14 2.74
N ALA A 169 12.87 -18.60 2.60
CA ALA A 169 13.75 -18.28 3.73
C ALA A 169 13.13 -17.24 4.68
N THR A 170 12.39 -16.27 4.14
CA THR A 170 11.63 -15.31 4.94
C THR A 170 10.53 -16.00 5.75
N VAL A 171 9.73 -16.86 5.13
CA VAL A 171 8.66 -17.60 5.80
C VAL A 171 9.21 -18.50 6.91
N ASP A 172 10.33 -19.18 6.65
CA ASP A 172 11.00 -20.02 7.64
C ASP A 172 11.46 -19.25 8.86
N ALA A 173 12.08 -18.08 8.67
CA ALA A 173 12.51 -17.24 9.77
C ALA A 173 11.34 -16.76 10.64
N LEU A 174 10.18 -16.47 10.04
CA LEU A 174 8.98 -16.04 10.77
C LEU A 174 8.36 -17.18 11.58
N LEU A 175 8.21 -18.36 10.97
CA LEU A 175 7.66 -19.54 11.64
C LEU A 175 8.55 -20.01 12.80
N HIS A 176 9.87 -19.89 12.64
CA HIS A 176 10.81 -20.17 13.71
C HIS A 176 10.64 -19.20 14.88
N ALA A 177 10.61 -17.89 14.62
CA ALA A 177 10.38 -16.88 15.66
C ALA A 177 9.05 -17.06 16.41
N ALA A 178 7.98 -17.42 15.69
CA ALA A 178 6.68 -17.74 16.29
C ALA A 178 6.77 -18.93 17.27
N SER A 179 7.53 -19.96 16.88
CA SER A 179 7.70 -21.17 17.67
C SER A 179 8.54 -20.95 18.92
N GLU A 180 9.54 -20.04 18.86
CA GLU A 180 10.47 -19.80 19.97
C GLU A 180 9.99 -18.76 20.99
N HIS A 181 9.27 -17.72 20.55
CA HIS A 181 9.12 -16.52 21.39
C HIS A 181 7.68 -16.06 21.65
N LEU A 182 6.72 -16.40 20.78
CA LEU A 182 5.41 -15.73 20.79
C LEU A 182 4.20 -16.67 20.70
N GLY A 183 4.42 -17.96 20.46
CA GLY A 183 3.35 -18.92 20.21
C GLY A 183 2.75 -18.76 18.80
N ALA A 184 2.01 -19.78 18.35
CA ALA A 184 1.37 -19.75 17.05
C ALA A 184 0.17 -18.77 17.05
N THR A 185 0.26 -17.70 16.27
CA THR A 185 -0.89 -16.85 15.94
C THR A 185 -1.62 -17.43 14.72
N GLU A 186 -2.85 -17.00 14.48
CA GLU A 186 -3.63 -17.40 13.29
C GLU A 186 -2.88 -17.08 11.99
N ALA A 187 -2.27 -15.88 11.90
CA ALA A 187 -1.43 -15.49 10.77
C ALA A 187 -0.20 -16.40 10.58
N CYS A 188 0.35 -16.97 11.65
CA CYS A 188 1.42 -17.96 11.55
C CYS A 188 0.91 -19.31 11.01
N GLU A 189 -0.32 -19.73 11.31
CA GLU A 189 -0.91 -20.95 10.76
C GLU A 189 -1.16 -20.84 9.25
N GLU A 190 -1.68 -19.70 8.80
CA GLU A 190 -1.83 -19.42 7.36
C GLU A 190 -0.48 -19.48 6.63
N LEU A 191 0.57 -18.91 7.23
CA LEU A 191 1.93 -19.02 6.70
C LEU A 191 2.45 -20.46 6.62
N ARG A 192 2.12 -21.33 7.59
CA ARG A 192 2.52 -22.75 7.52
C ARG A 192 1.89 -23.44 6.31
N MET A 193 0.62 -23.17 6.04
CA MET A 193 -0.08 -23.72 4.88
C MET A 193 0.50 -23.21 3.56
N LEU A 194 0.80 -21.91 3.49
CA LEU A 194 1.43 -21.29 2.32
C LEU A 194 2.86 -21.78 2.08
N LYS A 195 3.64 -22.05 3.14
CA LYS A 195 4.98 -22.64 3.03
C LYS A 195 4.95 -23.96 2.24
N THR A 196 3.99 -24.84 2.51
CA THR A 196 3.89 -26.12 1.79
C THR A 196 3.56 -25.92 0.30
N ARG A 197 2.71 -24.94 -0.02
CA ARG A 197 2.40 -24.60 -1.41
C ARG A 197 3.60 -24.00 -2.14
N LEU A 198 4.32 -23.09 -1.48
CA LEU A 198 5.53 -22.48 -2.01
C LEU A 198 6.62 -23.52 -2.30
N ALA A 199 6.84 -24.47 -1.37
CA ALA A 199 7.82 -25.54 -1.55
C ALA A 199 7.52 -26.40 -2.80
N ARG A 200 6.26 -26.81 -2.99
CA ARG A 200 5.85 -27.56 -4.18
C ARG A 200 6.11 -26.79 -5.47
N HIS A 201 5.81 -25.49 -5.49
CA HIS A 201 6.02 -24.66 -6.68
C HIS A 201 7.52 -24.52 -7.02
N ILE A 202 8.38 -24.44 -6.00
CA ILE A 202 9.84 -24.42 -6.19
C ILE A 202 10.33 -25.76 -6.74
N ASP A 203 9.80 -26.87 -6.22
CA ASP A 203 10.15 -28.22 -6.63
C ASP A 203 9.62 -28.56 -8.04
N ASP A 204 8.44 -28.07 -8.44
CA ASP A 204 7.80 -28.34 -9.74
C ASP A 204 8.44 -27.57 -10.91
N GLU A 205 9.16 -26.47 -10.64
CA GLU A 205 9.90 -25.69 -11.66
C GLU A 205 11.29 -26.28 -12.00
N TYR A 206 11.68 -27.41 -11.38
CA TYR A 206 12.97 -28.10 -11.56
C TYR A 206 12.85 -29.62 -11.69
#